data_AF-A0A916LDY2-F1
#
_entry.id   AF-A0A916LDY2-F1
#
_cell.length_a   1.000
_cell.length_b   1.000
_cell.length_c   1.000
_cell.angle_alpha   90.00
_cell.angle_beta   90.00
_cell.angle_gamma   90.00
#
_symmetry.space_group_name_H-M   'P 1'
#
loop_
_entity.id
_entity.type
_entity.pdbx_description
1 polymer ?
#
loop_
_entity_poly.entity_id
_entity_poly.type
_entity_poly.pdbx_seq_one_letter_code
_entity_poly.pdbx_strand_id
1 'polypeptide(L)' 'MGLLDKLGTASHLTTDVQLAAYGIEYDAEIHSSDTDFARFADLKWTDPLRE' A
#
# COMPACT_ATOMS: atom_id res chain seq x y z
N MET A 1 24.88 -0.62 4.68
CA MET A 1 23.73 0.22 4.30
C MET A 1 22.51 -0.67 4.08
N GLY A 2 21.81 -1.11 5.12
CA GLY A 2 20.71 -2.08 4.94
C GLY A 2 19.62 -2.06 6.00
N LEU A 3 19.74 -1.18 6.99
CA LEU A 3 18.71 -0.99 8.01
C LEU A 3 17.79 0.20 7.67
N LEU A 4 18.36 1.29 7.16
CA LEU A 4 17.61 2.49 6.75
C LEU A 4 16.62 2.20 5.60
N ASP A 5 17.02 1.33 4.66
CA ASP A 5 16.20 0.92 3.51
C ASP A 5 14.93 0.15 3.94
N LYS A 6 15.07 -0.70 4.98
CA LYS A 6 13.95 -1.44 5.60
C LYS A 6 13.10 -0.57 6.54
N LEU A 7 13.69 0.47 7.14
CA LEU A 7 12.97 1.40 8.02
C LEU A 7 12.14 2.42 7.22
N GLY A 8 12.57 2.77 6.00
CA GLY A 8 11.78 3.59 5.08
C GLY A 8 10.45 2.93 4.72
N THR A 9 10.45 1.61 4.48
CA THR A 9 9.24 0.81 4.20
C THR A 9 8.38 0.56 5.45
N ALA A 10 8.99 0.38 6.62
CA ALA A 10 8.24 0.18 7.87
C ALA A 10 7.50 1.43 8.36
N SER A 11 7.98 2.64 7.98
CA SER A 11 7.39 3.90 8.46
C SER A 11 6.04 4.22 7.81
N HIS A 12 5.80 3.79 6.57
CA HIS A 12 4.48 3.88 5.93
C HIS A 12 3.62 2.63 6.14
N LEU A 13 4.21 1.49 6.52
CA LEU A 13 3.49 0.23 6.68
C LEU A 13 2.26 0.32 7.62
N THR A 14 2.33 1.09 8.70
CA THR A 14 1.18 1.26 9.60
C THR A 14 0.01 1.94 8.88
N THR A 15 0.28 3.02 8.15
CA THR A 15 -0.74 3.74 7.37
C THR A 15 -1.21 2.92 6.17
N ASP A 16 -0.31 2.24 5.48
CA ASP A 16 -0.63 1.35 4.36
C ASP A 16 -1.58 0.23 4.80
N VAL A 17 -1.33 -0.38 5.97
CA VAL A 17 -2.20 -1.42 6.55
C VAL A 17 -3.58 -0.87 6.88
N GLN A 18 -3.66 0.35 7.44
CA GLN A 18 -4.94 0.98 7.75
C GLN A 18 -5.74 1.30 6.47
N LEU A 19 -5.08 1.81 5.44
CA LEU A 19 -5.71 2.09 4.14
C LEU A 19 -6.12 0.82 3.42
N ALA A 20 -5.28 -0.22 3.44
CA ALA A 20 -5.60 -1.53 2.86
C ALA A 20 -6.79 -2.18 3.57
N ALA A 21 -6.84 -2.13 4.90
CA ALA A 21 -7.97 -2.63 5.67
C ALA A 21 -9.27 -1.90 5.27
N TYR A 22 -9.24 -0.58 5.17
CA TYR A 22 -10.40 0.21 4.74
C TYR A 22 -10.83 -0.12 3.31
N GLY A 23 -9.88 -0.26 2.37
CA GLY A 23 -10.18 -0.66 0.99
C GLY A 23 -10.86 -2.02 0.92
N ILE A 24 -10.33 -3.02 1.65
CA ILE A 24 -10.87 -4.38 1.70
C ILE A 24 -12.26 -4.40 2.36
N GLU A 25 -12.44 -3.73 3.50
CA GLU A 25 -13.70 -3.71 4.26
C GLU A 25 -14.88 -3.15 3.45
N TYR A 26 -14.61 -2.16 2.59
CA TYR A 26 -15.62 -1.49 1.77
C TYR A 26 -15.62 -1.94 0.31
N ASP A 27 -14.86 -2.99 -0.05
CA ASP A 27 -14.68 -3.48 -1.42
C ASP A 27 -14.23 -2.37 -2.42
N ALA A 28 -13.52 -1.36 -1.91
CA ALA A 28 -13.12 -0.16 -2.62
C ALA A 28 -11.72 -0.30 -3.26
N GLU A 29 -11.52 0.36 -4.40
CA GLU A 29 -10.22 0.43 -5.08
C GLU A 29 -9.38 1.60 -4.53
N ILE A 30 -8.14 1.31 -4.16
CA ILE A 30 -7.16 2.33 -3.76
C ILE A 30 -6.41 2.80 -5.01
N HIS A 31 -6.41 4.11 -5.24
CA HIS A 31 -5.60 4.73 -6.29
C HIS A 31 -4.36 5.35 -5.64
N SER A 32 -3.19 4.77 -5.88
CA SER A 32 -1.93 5.26 -5.32
C SER A 32 -0.77 4.84 -6.20
N SER A 33 0.25 5.69 -6.35
CA SER A 33 1.50 5.32 -7.04
C SER A 33 2.46 4.52 -6.15
N ASP A 34 2.08 4.24 -4.90
CA ASP A 34 2.90 3.45 -3.99
C ASP A 34 2.74 1.95 -4.26
N THR A 35 3.80 1.34 -4.79
CA THR A 35 3.81 -0.08 -5.14
C THR A 35 3.76 -1.01 -3.94
N ASP A 36 3.98 -0.50 -2.73
CA ASP A 36 3.86 -1.29 -1.51
C ASP A 36 2.43 -1.83 -1.30
N PHE A 37 1.39 -1.22 -1.90
CA PHE A 37 0.02 -1.76 -1.85
C PHE A 37 -0.13 -3.12 -2.54
N ALA A 38 0.75 -3.46 -3.49
CA ALA A 38 0.76 -4.76 -4.16
C ALA A 38 1.04 -5.94 -3.20
N ARG A 39 1.48 -5.67 -1.96
CA ARG A 39 1.71 -6.69 -0.93
C ARG A 39 0.41 -7.23 -0.30
N PHE A 40 -0.71 -6.52 -0.45
CA PHE A 40 -2.00 -6.89 0.13
C PHE A 40 -2.84 -7.64 -0.91
N ALA A 41 -2.86 -8.98 -0.83
CA ALA A 41 -3.45 -9.84 -1.86
C ALA A 41 -4.97 -9.61 -2.10
N ASP A 42 -5.71 -9.22 -1.06
CA ASP A 42 -7.17 -8.99 -1.13
C ASP A 42 -7.53 -7.53 -1.48
N LEU A 43 -6.54 -6.65 -1.66
CA LEU A 43 -6.76 -5.23 -1.94
C LEU A 43 -6.89 -4.99 -3.45
N LYS A 44 -7.96 -4.29 -3.86
CA LYS A 44 -8.03 -3.67 -5.20
C LYS A 44 -7.19 -2.40 -5.19
N TRP A 45 -6.19 -2.34 -6.06
CA TRP A 45 -5.28 -1.21 -6.14
C TRP A 45 -4.86 -0.94 -7.59
N THR A 46 -4.81 0.34 -7.96
CA THR A 46 -4.27 0.83 -9.24
C THR A 46 -3.30 1.97 -9.02
N ASP A 47 -2.30 2.05 -9.90
CA ASP A 47 -1.38 3.19 -9.97
C ASP A 47 -1.84 4.14 -11.07
N PRO A 48 -2.39 5.32 -10.71
CA PRO A 48 -2.93 6.27 -11.68
C PRO A 48 -1.88 6.94 -12.57
N LEU A 49 -0.59 6.73 -12.32
CA LEU A 49 0.50 7.21 -13.18
C LEU A 49 0.91 6.18 -14.23
N ARG A 50 0.36 4.97 -14.16
CA ARG A 50 0.63 3.87 -15.09
C ARG A 50 -0.55 3.55 -16.01
N GLU A 51 -1.67 4.24 -15.84
CA GLU A 51 -2.83 4.26 -16.72
C GLU A 51 -2.75 5.34 -17.81
#